data_AF-W6KG15-F1
#
_entry.id   AF-W6KG15-F1
#
_cell.length_a   1.000
_cell.length_b   1.000
_cell.length_c   1.000
_cell.angle_alpha   90.00
_cell.angle_beta   90.00
_cell.angle_gamma   90.00
#
_symmetry.space_group_name_H-M   'P 1'
#
loop_
_entity.id
_entity.type
_entity.pdbx_description
1 polymer ?
#
loop_
_entity_poly.entity_id
_entity_poly.type
_entity_poly.pdbx_seq_one_letter_code
_entity_poly.pdbx_strand_id
1 'polypeptide(L)'
;MPFSSDDDEVPDLPQIHELHHISNSRMEEQVKRLERLENEFKALKKEMQTTVSTTCTQTSSNPKSMLYNTLPAESSNINGTLEDNKAIEISEEVDKELRLQEVQYELRTLVPYLSPEFSPSFQDTVLLITAVRNGHGEKGQDSLMDKITLLEAEKRSLSQRLAKKTNECEDLRSQLVGVQQRIQAIKQEEQHKNGILSKRREEMRKQLLIEEGKVQKLNVRYKKLEVENEELRSRVRASLR
;
A
#
# COMPACT_ATOMS: atom_id res chain seq x y z
N MET A 1 -50.06 17.88 40.13
CA MET A 1 -49.98 17.45 38.72
C MET A 1 -48.58 16.93 38.47
N PRO A 2 -48.32 15.63 38.59
CA PRO A 2 -47.05 15.05 38.14
C PRO A 2 -47.14 14.84 36.62
N PHE A 3 -46.17 15.37 35.87
CA PHE A 3 -46.00 15.04 34.47
C PHE A 3 -45.16 13.76 34.37
N SER A 4 -45.71 12.78 33.66
CA SER A 4 -45.06 11.53 33.30
C SER A 4 -43.83 11.81 32.46
N SER A 5 -42.68 11.30 32.88
CA SER A 5 -41.52 11.16 32.01
C SER A 5 -41.76 9.94 31.13
N ASP A 6 -42.09 10.19 29.86
CA ASP A 6 -42.10 9.17 28.82
C ASP A 6 -40.66 8.67 28.60
N ASP A 7 -40.56 7.34 28.55
CA ASP A 7 -39.39 6.57 28.16
C ASP A 7 -39.08 6.82 26.68
N ASP A 8 -38.05 7.61 26.40
CA ASP A 8 -37.37 7.59 25.09
C ASP A 8 -36.25 6.55 25.16
N GLU A 9 -36.57 5.31 24.74
CA GLU A 9 -35.58 4.28 24.40
C GLU A 9 -34.65 4.81 23.29
N VAL A 10 -33.47 5.27 23.69
CA VAL A 10 -32.38 5.59 22.77
C VAL A 10 -31.87 4.27 22.17
N PRO A 11 -31.81 4.12 20.83
CA PRO A 11 -31.26 2.92 20.24
C PRO A 11 -29.74 2.84 20.48
N ASP A 12 -29.28 1.67 20.92
CA ASP A 12 -27.88 1.33 21.11
C ASP A 12 -27.10 1.57 19.80
N LEU A 13 -26.29 2.61 19.78
CA LEU A 13 -25.33 2.87 18.70
C LEU A 13 -24.22 1.82 18.77
N PRO A 14 -23.87 1.15 17.66
CA PRO A 14 -22.76 0.22 17.65
C PRO A 14 -21.46 0.94 18.03
N GLN A 15 -20.79 0.44 19.07
CA GLN A 15 -19.44 0.84 19.44
C GLN A 15 -18.53 0.68 18.21
N ILE A 16 -18.13 1.82 17.65
CA ILE A 16 -17.12 1.87 16.60
C ILE A 16 -15.82 1.44 17.28
N HIS A 17 -15.38 0.21 16.99
CA HIS A 17 -14.08 -0.28 17.41
C HIS A 17 -13.00 0.73 17.02
N GLU A 18 -12.28 1.20 18.05
CA GLU A 18 -11.10 2.03 17.92
C GLU A 18 -10.20 1.47 16.83
N LEU A 19 -10.03 2.24 15.75
CA LEU A 19 -8.92 2.01 14.84
C LEU A 19 -7.65 2.06 15.70
N HIS A 20 -6.98 0.91 15.84
CA HIS A 20 -5.65 0.82 16.42
C HIS A 20 -4.78 1.90 15.80
N HIS A 21 -4.53 2.97 16.56
CA HIS A 21 -3.48 3.92 16.29
C HIS A 21 -2.19 3.12 16.21
N ILE A 22 -1.67 2.93 14.99
CA ILE A 22 -0.31 2.48 14.79
C ILE A 22 0.54 3.53 15.48
N SER A 23 1.16 3.17 16.61
CA SER A 23 1.99 4.08 17.37
C SER A 23 3.06 4.66 16.46
N ASN A 24 3.33 5.96 16.55
CA ASN A 24 4.35 6.62 15.75
C ASN A 24 5.71 5.90 15.81
N SER A 25 5.99 5.21 16.93
CA SER A 25 7.16 4.32 17.08
C SER A 25 7.22 3.18 16.07
N ARG A 26 6.10 2.53 15.76
CA ARG A 26 6.04 1.41 14.80
C ARG A 26 6.23 1.89 13.36
N MET A 27 5.77 3.09 13.06
CA MET A 27 5.98 3.72 11.75
C MET A 27 7.46 4.12 11.57
N GLU A 28 8.08 4.72 12.58
CA GLU A 28 9.52 5.04 12.56
C GLU A 28 10.41 3.80 12.44
N GLU A 29 10.06 2.69 13.11
CA GLU A 29 10.76 1.41 12.94
C GLU A 29 10.62 0.84 11.53
N GLN A 30 9.46 0.96 10.90
CA GLN A 30 9.27 0.53 9.51
C GLN A 30 10.09 1.38 8.54
N VAL A 31 10.16 2.70 8.74
CA VAL A 31 11.00 3.59 7.92
C VAL A 31 12.48 3.21 8.03
N LYS A 32 13.00 3.00 9.26
CA LYS A 32 14.38 2.56 9.48
C LYS A 32 14.68 1.21 8.84
N ARG A 33 13.72 0.28 8.88
CA ARG A 33 13.86 -1.04 8.23
C ARG A 33 13.93 -0.91 6.71
N LEU A 34 13.10 -0.06 6.11
CA LEU A 34 13.11 0.17 4.67
C LEU A 34 14.41 0.84 4.20
N GLU A 35 14.91 1.81 4.96
CA GLU A 35 16.19 2.46 4.66
C GLU A 35 17.37 1.47 4.72
N ARG A 36 17.36 0.55 5.69
CA ARG A 36 18.37 -0.53 5.75
C ARG A 36 18.30 -1.44 4.52
N LEU A 37 17.10 -1.87 4.12
CA LEU A 37 16.90 -2.72 2.94
C LEU A 37 17.33 -2.02 1.64
N GLU A 38 17.07 -0.71 1.52
CA GLU A 38 17.52 0.06 0.35
C GLU A 38 19.05 0.11 0.28
N ASN A 39 19.72 0.27 1.43
CA ASN A 39 21.18 0.28 1.49
C ASN A 39 21.78 -1.11 1.17
N GLU A 40 21.19 -2.19 1.67
CA GLU A 40 21.57 -3.57 1.34
C GLU A 40 21.38 -3.86 -0.17
N PHE A 41 20.27 -3.41 -0.75
CA PHE A 41 20.00 -3.56 -2.17
C PHE A 41 21.00 -2.78 -3.04
N LYS A 42 21.36 -1.56 -2.64
CA LYS A 42 22.40 -0.77 -3.32
C LYS A 42 23.77 -1.43 -3.23
N ALA A 43 24.11 -2.03 -2.08
CA ALA A 43 25.35 -2.78 -1.91
C ALA A 43 25.39 -4.02 -2.81
N LEU A 44 24.31 -4.82 -2.82
CA LEU A 44 24.18 -6.00 -3.66
C LEU A 44 24.24 -5.66 -5.15
N LYS A 45 23.61 -4.57 -5.57
CA LYS A 45 23.67 -4.09 -6.96
C LYS A 45 25.10 -3.72 -7.37
N LYS A 46 25.86 -3.09 -6.46
CA LYS A 46 27.27 -2.75 -6.70
C LYS A 46 28.13 -4.00 -6.81
N GLU A 47 27.90 -5.00 -5.96
CA GLU A 47 28.59 -6.29 -6.00
C GLU A 47 28.32 -7.05 -7.30
N MET A 48 27.05 -7.10 -7.72
CA MET A 48 26.66 -7.77 -8.97
C MET A 48 27.23 -7.06 -10.21
N GLN A 49 27.38 -5.74 -10.17
CA GLN A 49 28.01 -4.98 -11.27
C GLN A 49 29.53 -5.21 -11.33
N THR A 50 30.17 -5.51 -10.19
CA THR A 50 31.59 -5.87 -10.14
C THR A 50 31.87 -7.31 -10.61
N THR A 51 30.94 -8.25 -10.45
CA THR A 51 31.11 -9.65 -10.89
C THR A 51 30.84 -9.87 -12.38
N VAL A 52 30.01 -9.03 -13.01
CA VAL A 52 29.75 -9.08 -14.46
C VAL A 52 30.92 -8.53 -15.29
N SER A 53 31.76 -7.67 -14.70
CA SER A 53 32.93 -7.09 -15.40
C SER A 53 34.16 -8.01 -15.43
N THR A 54 34.18 -9.12 -14.67
CA THR A 54 35.35 -10.02 -14.55
C THR A 54 35.23 -11.34 -15.31
N THR A 55 34.15 -11.60 -16.04
CA THR A 55 33.93 -12.90 -16.74
C THR A 55 33.74 -12.81 -18.26
N CYS A 56 33.89 -11.63 -18.88
CA CYS A 56 33.74 -11.47 -20.33
C CYS A 56 35.08 -11.42 -21.08
N THR A 57 35.90 -12.46 -20.94
CA THR A 57 36.92 -12.82 -21.94
C THR A 57 37.09 -14.33 -21.93
N GLN A 58 36.31 -15.04 -22.77
CA GLN A 58 36.83 -16.06 -23.68
C GLN A 58 35.69 -16.78 -24.45
N THR A 59 35.89 -16.79 -25.77
CA THR A 59 35.47 -17.80 -26.77
C THR A 59 33.98 -18.00 -27.05
N SER A 60 33.54 -17.23 -28.04
CA SER A 60 32.41 -17.52 -28.93
C SER A 60 32.98 -18.01 -30.27
N SER A 61 32.60 -19.23 -30.70
CA SER A 61 32.35 -19.52 -32.13
C SER A 61 31.59 -20.86 -32.27
N ASN A 62 30.42 -20.75 -32.86
CA ASN A 62 29.39 -21.77 -33.08
C ASN A 62 29.53 -22.35 -34.53
N PRO A 63 28.59 -23.14 -35.10
CA PRO A 63 28.76 -24.58 -35.39
C PRO A 63 28.65 -24.94 -36.89
N LYS A 64 28.82 -26.23 -37.26
CA LYS A 64 28.29 -26.77 -38.52
C LYS A 64 27.95 -28.25 -38.43
N SER A 65 26.65 -28.53 -38.51
CA SER A 65 26.04 -29.84 -38.65
C SER A 65 25.95 -30.26 -40.13
N MET A 66 26.02 -31.56 -40.39
CA MET A 66 25.63 -32.20 -41.65
C MET A 66 24.92 -33.50 -41.28
N LEU A 67 23.60 -33.49 -41.46
CA LEU A 67 22.70 -34.66 -41.49
C LEU A 67 22.99 -35.51 -42.72
N TYR A 68 22.84 -36.84 -42.64
CA TYR A 68 21.97 -37.66 -43.53
C TYR A 68 21.75 -39.05 -42.91
N ASN A 69 20.47 -39.44 -42.81
CA ASN A 69 19.96 -40.78 -42.51
C ASN A 69 20.13 -41.72 -43.72
N THR A 70 20.34 -43.03 -43.52
CA THR A 70 19.45 -44.10 -44.05
C THR A 70 19.78 -45.49 -43.49
N LEU A 71 18.75 -46.19 -43.01
CA LEU A 71 18.65 -47.65 -42.83
C LEU A 71 18.49 -48.34 -44.20
N PRO A 72 18.76 -49.66 -44.34
CA PRO A 72 17.64 -50.60 -44.18
C PRO A 72 17.97 -51.91 -43.46
N ALA A 73 16.89 -52.49 -42.95
CA ALA A 73 16.77 -53.80 -42.36
C ALA A 73 17.05 -54.93 -43.36
N GLU A 74 17.52 -56.08 -42.87
CA GLU A 74 17.08 -57.38 -43.37
C GLU A 74 17.32 -58.49 -42.36
N SER A 75 16.30 -59.33 -42.24
CA SER A 75 16.13 -60.50 -41.40
C SER A 75 16.72 -61.76 -42.03
N SER A 76 17.27 -62.68 -41.24
CA SER A 76 17.17 -64.12 -41.54
C SER A 76 17.45 -65.00 -40.32
N ASN A 77 16.43 -65.78 -39.95
CA ASN A 77 16.46 -66.96 -39.07
C ASN A 77 17.37 -68.06 -39.61
N ILE A 78 18.11 -68.78 -38.75
CA ILE A 78 18.32 -70.24 -38.88
C ILE A 78 18.47 -70.89 -37.50
N ASN A 79 17.75 -72.01 -37.31
CA ASN A 79 17.73 -72.93 -36.17
C ASN A 79 19.09 -73.57 -35.87
N GLY A 80 19.33 -73.88 -34.58
CA GLY A 80 20.40 -74.78 -34.14
C GLY A 80 20.22 -75.20 -32.68
N THR A 81 20.02 -76.50 -32.48
CA THR A 81 19.67 -77.20 -31.24
C THR A 81 20.84 -77.39 -30.28
N LEU A 82 20.52 -77.39 -28.98
CA LEU A 82 21.15 -78.12 -27.87
C LEU A 82 22.64 -77.86 -27.56
N GLU A 83 22.89 -77.10 -26.48
CA GLU A 83 23.59 -77.50 -25.24
C GLU A 83 24.12 -76.26 -24.49
N ASP A 84 24.28 -76.44 -23.18
CA ASP A 84 24.98 -75.56 -22.24
C ASP A 84 24.26 -74.31 -21.68
N ASN A 85 23.74 -74.53 -20.46
CA ASN A 85 23.19 -73.55 -19.50
C ASN A 85 24.23 -72.53 -18.97
N LYS A 86 25.06 -71.96 -19.85
CA LYS A 86 26.04 -70.91 -19.54
C LYS A 86 26.01 -69.72 -20.52
N ALA A 87 25.25 -69.84 -21.63
CA ALA A 87 25.12 -68.79 -22.65
C ALA A 87 23.96 -67.79 -22.38
N ILE A 88 23.03 -68.12 -21.48
CA ILE A 88 21.86 -67.29 -21.16
C ILE A 88 22.27 -66.02 -20.39
N GLU A 89 23.23 -66.15 -19.47
CA GLU A 89 23.71 -65.02 -18.65
C GLU A 89 24.48 -63.97 -19.47
N ILE A 90 25.18 -64.39 -20.54
CA ILE A 90 25.95 -63.47 -21.40
C ILE A 90 25.01 -62.69 -22.33
N SER A 91 23.91 -63.30 -22.77
CA SER A 91 22.93 -62.63 -23.64
C SER A 91 22.09 -61.59 -22.88
N GLU A 92 21.78 -61.81 -21.60
CA GLU A 92 21.05 -60.83 -20.77
C GLU A 92 21.92 -59.65 -20.37
N GLU A 93 23.22 -59.86 -20.14
CA GLU A 93 24.15 -58.78 -19.76
C GLU A 93 24.42 -57.83 -20.94
N VAL A 94 24.54 -58.36 -22.16
CA VAL A 94 24.70 -57.57 -23.38
C VAL A 94 23.44 -56.74 -23.68
N ASP A 95 22.25 -57.27 -23.43
CA ASP A 95 20.99 -56.55 -23.63
C ASP A 95 20.79 -55.41 -22.60
N LYS A 96 21.28 -55.57 -21.36
CA LYS A 96 21.25 -54.51 -20.34
C LYS A 96 22.18 -53.34 -20.68
N GLU A 97 23.39 -53.63 -21.15
CA GLU A 97 24.37 -52.61 -21.52
C GLU A 97 23.88 -51.80 -22.73
N LEU A 98 23.30 -52.48 -23.73
CA LEU A 98 22.72 -51.82 -24.90
C LEU A 98 21.58 -50.86 -24.51
N ARG A 99 20.68 -51.30 -23.63
CA ARG A 99 19.58 -50.46 -23.12
C ARG A 99 20.10 -49.28 -22.30
N LEU A 100 21.14 -49.46 -21.49
CA LEU A 100 21.75 -48.36 -20.75
C LEU A 100 22.35 -47.33 -21.71
N GLN A 101 23.03 -47.78 -22.75
CA GLN A 101 23.63 -46.91 -23.76
C GLN A 101 22.58 -46.13 -24.55
N GLU A 102 21.46 -46.77 -24.92
CA GLU A 102 20.31 -46.13 -25.58
C GLU A 102 19.71 -45.02 -24.72
N VAL A 103 19.45 -45.31 -23.44
CA VAL A 103 18.83 -44.34 -22.51
C VAL A 103 19.80 -43.21 -22.17
N GLN A 104 21.11 -43.49 -22.06
CA GLN A 104 22.12 -42.45 -21.87
C GLN A 104 22.27 -41.55 -23.10
N TYR A 105 22.17 -42.12 -24.30
CA TYR A 105 22.15 -41.36 -25.55
C TYR A 105 20.92 -40.44 -25.58
N GLU A 106 19.74 -40.98 -25.27
CA GLU A 106 18.50 -40.21 -25.17
C GLU A 106 18.61 -39.06 -24.17
N LEU A 107 19.15 -39.30 -22.98
CA LEU A 107 19.38 -38.25 -21.99
C LEU A 107 20.31 -37.13 -22.52
N ARG A 108 21.39 -37.48 -23.24
CA ARG A 108 22.32 -36.51 -23.83
C ARG A 108 21.70 -35.72 -24.97
N THR A 109 20.73 -36.29 -25.70
CA THR A 109 19.95 -35.54 -26.69
C THR A 109 18.99 -34.54 -26.03
N LEU A 110 18.41 -34.89 -24.87
CA LEU A 110 17.53 -34.00 -24.11
C LEU A 110 18.29 -32.91 -23.34
N VAL A 111 19.53 -33.19 -22.92
CA VAL A 111 20.38 -32.27 -22.18
C VAL A 111 21.78 -32.20 -22.82
N PRO A 112 21.95 -31.36 -23.87
CA PRO A 112 23.19 -31.29 -24.66
C PRO A 112 24.44 -30.85 -23.88
N TYR A 113 24.26 -30.23 -22.72
CA TYR A 113 25.33 -29.69 -21.88
C TYR A 113 25.77 -30.65 -20.75
N LEU A 114 25.32 -31.91 -20.78
CA LEU A 114 25.80 -32.93 -19.85
C LEU A 114 27.30 -33.22 -20.07
N SER A 115 28.05 -33.28 -18.97
CA SER A 115 29.48 -33.60 -19.02
C SER A 115 29.72 -34.96 -19.70
N PRO A 116 30.75 -35.11 -20.54
CA PRO A 116 31.14 -36.39 -21.12
C PRO A 116 31.40 -37.47 -20.05
N GLU A 117 31.90 -37.05 -18.89
CA GLU A 117 32.27 -37.88 -17.75
C GLU A 117 31.05 -38.30 -16.90
N PHE A 118 29.87 -37.75 -17.18
CA PHE A 118 28.65 -38.12 -16.47
C PHE A 118 28.13 -39.47 -16.98
N SER A 119 28.31 -40.50 -16.15
CA SER A 119 27.86 -41.87 -16.38
C SER A 119 26.85 -42.30 -15.29
N PRO A 120 25.59 -41.83 -15.37
CA PRO A 120 24.55 -42.18 -14.41
C PRO A 120 24.14 -43.65 -14.54
N SER A 121 23.60 -44.21 -13.45
CA SER A 121 22.98 -45.53 -13.49
C SER A 121 21.76 -45.53 -14.42
N PHE A 122 21.34 -46.71 -14.88
CA PHE A 122 20.14 -46.86 -15.72
C PHE A 122 18.93 -46.15 -15.11
N GLN A 123 18.71 -46.38 -13.81
CA GLN A 123 17.56 -45.87 -13.08
C GLN A 123 17.61 -44.34 -12.92
N ASP A 124 18.79 -43.78 -12.68
CA ASP A 124 18.97 -42.32 -12.62
C ASP A 124 18.76 -41.67 -13.99
N THR A 125 19.20 -42.34 -15.05
CA THR A 125 19.04 -41.85 -16.44
C THR A 125 17.57 -41.78 -16.82
N VAL A 126 16.80 -42.85 -16.55
CA VAL A 126 15.36 -42.89 -16.77
C VAL A 126 14.64 -41.82 -15.94
N LEU A 127 15.05 -41.63 -14.68
CA LEU A 127 14.47 -40.61 -13.80
C LEU A 127 14.70 -39.20 -14.34
N LEU A 128 15.93 -38.89 -14.78
CA LEU A 128 16.30 -37.60 -15.35
C LEU A 128 15.54 -37.33 -16.66
N ILE A 129 15.45 -38.30 -17.56
CA ILE A 129 14.67 -38.19 -18.79
C ILE A 129 13.20 -37.89 -18.47
N THR A 130 12.63 -38.61 -17.50
CA THR A 130 11.25 -38.43 -17.07
C THR A 130 11.03 -37.03 -16.47
N ALA A 131 11.95 -36.56 -15.62
CA ALA A 131 11.89 -35.24 -15.02
C ALA A 131 12.02 -34.12 -16.07
N VAL A 132 12.93 -34.27 -17.03
CA VAL A 132 13.10 -33.31 -18.13
C VAL A 132 11.85 -33.27 -18.99
N ARG A 133 11.34 -34.42 -19.43
CA ARG A 133 10.10 -34.48 -20.25
C ARG A 133 8.88 -33.92 -19.53
N ASN A 134 8.74 -34.21 -18.24
CA ASN A 134 7.63 -33.69 -17.44
C ASN A 134 7.77 -32.20 -17.13
N GLY A 135 9.00 -31.68 -17.02
CA GLY A 135 9.28 -30.26 -16.82
C GLY A 135 9.23 -29.41 -18.10
N HIS A 136 9.37 -30.04 -19.28
CA HIS A 136 9.47 -29.36 -20.58
C HIS A 136 8.22 -29.52 -21.47
N GLY A 137 7.11 -30.05 -20.94
CA GLY A 137 5.87 -30.16 -21.71
C GLY A 137 5.26 -28.80 -22.02
N GLU A 138 4.89 -28.55 -23.29
CA GLU A 138 4.18 -27.36 -23.78
C GLU A 138 2.95 -27.00 -22.91
N LYS A 139 2.26 -28.02 -22.37
CA LYS A 139 1.12 -27.87 -21.45
C LYS A 139 1.43 -27.07 -20.17
N GLY A 140 2.69 -27.03 -19.72
CA GLY A 140 3.15 -26.25 -18.58
C GLY A 140 3.53 -24.82 -18.94
N GLN A 141 4.04 -24.58 -20.15
CA GLN A 141 4.38 -23.23 -20.61
C GLN A 141 3.14 -22.39 -20.87
N ASP A 142 2.11 -22.95 -21.50
CA ASP A 142 0.83 -22.25 -21.73
C ASP A 142 0.18 -21.85 -20.40
N SER A 143 0.20 -22.74 -19.40
CA SER A 143 -0.29 -22.49 -18.04
C SER A 143 0.49 -21.39 -17.31
N LEU A 144 1.81 -21.32 -17.49
CA LEU A 144 2.63 -20.24 -16.92
C LEU A 144 2.38 -18.90 -17.64
N MET A 145 2.19 -18.93 -18.96
CA MET A 145 1.90 -17.72 -19.72
C MET A 145 0.52 -17.15 -19.35
N ASP A 146 -0.48 -18.01 -19.18
CA ASP A 146 -1.79 -17.62 -18.65
C ASP A 146 -1.68 -16.98 -17.26
N LYS A 147 -0.87 -17.57 -16.37
CA LYS A 147 -0.61 -17.00 -15.05
C LYS A 147 0.09 -15.64 -15.11
N ILE A 148 1.04 -15.46 -16.02
CA ILE A 148 1.71 -14.17 -16.24
C ILE A 148 0.68 -13.13 -16.70
N THR A 149 -0.15 -13.45 -17.68
CA THR A 149 -1.17 -12.49 -18.18
C THR A 149 -2.18 -12.11 -17.10
N LEU A 150 -2.59 -13.06 -16.26
CA LEU A 150 -3.51 -12.81 -15.14
C LEU A 150 -2.86 -11.90 -14.08
N LEU A 151 -1.62 -12.17 -13.70
CA LEU A 151 -0.87 -11.33 -12.75
C LEU A 151 -0.61 -9.93 -13.31
N GLU A 152 -0.35 -9.80 -14.61
CA GLU A 152 -0.23 -8.49 -15.25
C GLU A 152 -1.56 -7.72 -15.25
N ALA A 153 -2.67 -8.40 -15.53
CA ALA A 153 -4.00 -7.79 -15.46
C ALA A 153 -4.33 -7.33 -14.04
N GLU A 154 -4.04 -8.15 -13.03
CA GLU A 154 -4.20 -7.80 -11.62
C GLU A 154 -3.31 -6.62 -11.23
N LYS A 155 -2.04 -6.63 -11.62
CA LYS A 155 -1.11 -5.52 -11.40
C LYS A 155 -1.64 -4.22 -12.00
N ARG A 156 -2.16 -4.26 -13.24
CA ARG A 156 -2.76 -3.08 -13.90
C ARG A 156 -4.00 -2.59 -13.13
N SER A 157 -4.87 -3.51 -12.73
CA SER A 157 -6.08 -3.21 -11.94
C SER A 157 -5.74 -2.55 -10.59
N LEU A 158 -4.80 -3.14 -9.84
CA LEU A 158 -4.33 -2.60 -8.56
C LEU A 158 -3.65 -1.24 -8.73
N SER A 159 -2.84 -1.06 -9.78
CA SER A 159 -2.21 0.22 -10.09
C SER A 159 -3.25 1.31 -10.39
N GLN A 160 -4.31 0.97 -11.13
CA GLN A 160 -5.41 1.91 -11.39
C GLN A 160 -6.19 2.26 -10.12
N ARG A 161 -6.45 1.27 -9.25
CA ARG A 161 -7.11 1.51 -7.96
C ARG A 161 -6.27 2.40 -7.05
N LEU A 162 -4.95 2.16 -7.01
CA LEU A 162 -4.01 2.99 -6.27
C LEU A 162 -4.04 4.43 -6.79
N ALA A 163 -3.93 4.63 -8.11
CA ALA A 163 -3.98 5.97 -8.71
C ALA A 163 -5.29 6.71 -8.37
N LYS A 164 -6.45 6.02 -8.44
CA LYS A 164 -7.74 6.60 -8.03
C LYS A 164 -7.72 7.03 -6.56
N LYS A 165 -7.22 6.18 -5.66
CA LYS A 165 -7.13 6.49 -4.23
C LYS A 165 -6.13 7.61 -3.93
N THR A 166 -5.02 7.67 -4.65
CA THR A 166 -4.07 8.79 -4.55
C THR A 166 -4.74 10.10 -4.93
N ASN A 167 -5.46 10.14 -6.05
CA ASN A 167 -6.18 11.34 -6.48
C ASN A 167 -7.28 11.75 -5.46
N GLU A 168 -8.07 10.79 -4.97
CA GLU A 168 -9.06 11.05 -3.91
C GLU A 168 -8.40 11.64 -2.65
N CYS A 169 -7.25 11.13 -2.24
CA CYS A 169 -6.50 11.68 -1.10
C CYS A 169 -5.99 13.10 -1.37
N GLU A 170 -5.52 13.41 -2.58
CA GLU A 170 -5.10 14.76 -2.97
C GLU A 170 -6.26 15.75 -2.98
N ASP A 171 -7.43 15.32 -3.49
CA ASP A 171 -8.65 16.12 -3.48
C ASP A 171 -9.11 16.42 -2.05
N LEU A 172 -9.15 15.40 -1.18
CA LEU A 172 -9.50 15.57 0.23
C LEU A 172 -8.51 16.47 0.96
N ARG A 173 -7.20 16.35 0.66
CA ARG A 173 -6.18 17.25 1.22
C ARG A 173 -6.41 18.70 0.79
N SER A 174 -6.75 18.91 -0.48
CA SER A 174 -7.07 20.25 -1.02
C SER A 174 -8.32 20.83 -0.35
N GLN A 175 -9.36 20.02 -0.16
CA GLN A 175 -10.57 20.42 0.57
C GLN A 175 -10.27 20.76 2.04
N LEU A 176 -9.45 19.95 2.72
CA LEU A 176 -9.04 20.20 4.10
C LEU A 176 -8.32 21.54 4.23
N VAL A 177 -7.37 21.83 3.35
CA VAL A 177 -6.67 23.13 3.32
C VAL A 177 -7.66 24.27 3.09
N GLY A 178 -8.60 24.11 2.15
CA GLY A 178 -9.64 25.12 1.90
C GLY A 178 -10.60 25.34 3.07
N VAL A 179 -10.91 24.30 3.86
CA VAL A 179 -11.70 24.42 5.10
C VAL A 179 -10.88 25.10 6.20
N GLN A 180 -9.61 24.72 6.39
CA GLN A 180 -8.72 25.35 7.38
C GLN A 180 -8.56 26.85 7.14
N GLN A 181 -8.36 27.26 5.88
CA GLN A 181 -8.29 28.68 5.50
C GLN A 181 -9.60 29.42 5.81
N ARG A 182 -10.76 28.81 5.52
CA ARG A 182 -12.07 29.39 5.86
C ARG A 182 -12.25 29.57 7.37
N ILE A 183 -11.88 28.57 8.17
CA ILE A 183 -11.93 28.65 9.64
C ILE A 183 -11.02 29.79 10.14
N GLN A 184 -9.82 29.91 9.58
CA GLN A 184 -8.89 30.97 9.96
C GLN A 184 -9.44 32.36 9.61
N ALA A 185 -10.05 32.53 8.43
CA ALA A 185 -10.70 33.77 8.02
C ALA A 185 -11.85 34.15 8.97
N ILE A 186 -12.74 33.21 9.30
CA ILE A 186 -13.85 33.42 10.24
C ILE A 186 -13.30 33.82 11.62
N LYS A 187 -12.26 33.15 12.11
CA LYS A 187 -11.64 33.48 13.40
C LYS A 187 -11.10 34.91 13.43
N GLN A 188 -10.45 35.37 12.35
CA GLN A 188 -9.96 36.74 12.25
C GLN A 188 -11.11 37.75 12.18
N GLU A 189 -12.18 37.44 11.44
CA GLU A 189 -13.36 38.28 11.35
C GLU A 189 -14.07 38.43 12.71
N GLU A 190 -14.24 37.33 13.45
CA GLU A 190 -14.85 37.35 14.79
C GLU A 190 -13.99 38.10 15.80
N GLN A 191 -12.66 37.96 15.74
CA GLN A 191 -11.74 38.77 16.54
C GLN A 191 -11.89 40.26 16.23
N HIS A 192 -12.00 40.61 14.95
CA HIS A 192 -12.22 41.99 14.52
C HIS A 192 -13.56 42.55 15.02
N LYS A 193 -14.66 41.81 14.81
CA LYS A 193 -16.01 42.17 15.30
C LYS A 193 -16.02 42.35 16.82
N ASN A 194 -15.41 41.44 17.57
CA ASN A 194 -15.31 41.55 19.02
C ASN A 194 -14.54 42.81 19.44
N GLY A 195 -13.49 43.18 18.72
CA GLY A 195 -12.77 44.44 18.91
C GLY A 195 -13.66 45.67 18.74
N ILE A 196 -14.46 45.71 17.66
CA ILE A 196 -15.41 46.80 17.40
C ILE A 196 -16.48 46.87 18.50
N LEU A 197 -17.09 45.74 18.85
CA LEU A 197 -18.12 45.68 19.90
C LEU A 197 -17.56 46.12 21.26
N SER A 198 -16.31 45.76 21.57
CA SER A 198 -15.65 46.20 22.80
C SER A 198 -15.50 47.72 22.85
N LYS A 199 -15.03 48.35 21.76
CA LYS A 199 -14.94 49.82 21.66
C LYS A 199 -16.32 50.48 21.80
N ARG A 200 -17.33 49.94 21.12
CA ARG A 200 -18.71 50.46 21.20
C ARG A 200 -19.30 50.36 22.61
N ARG A 201 -19.03 49.26 23.33
CA ARG A 201 -19.45 49.11 24.73
C ARG A 201 -18.81 50.18 25.62
N GLU A 202 -17.53 50.45 25.43
CA GLU A 202 -16.80 51.47 26.19
C GLU A 202 -17.31 52.89 25.88
N GLU A 203 -17.59 53.19 24.62
CA GLU A 203 -18.21 54.47 24.21
C GLU A 203 -19.60 54.66 24.84
N MET A 204 -20.44 53.62 24.82
CA MET A 204 -21.76 53.66 25.44
C MET A 204 -21.66 53.87 26.95
N ARG A 205 -20.71 53.20 27.62
CA ARG A 205 -20.45 53.39 29.05
C ARG A 205 -20.08 54.85 29.36
N LYS A 206 -19.22 55.47 28.54
CA LYS A 206 -18.85 56.89 28.69
C LYS A 206 -20.05 57.82 28.48
N GLN A 207 -20.88 57.55 27.48
CA GLN A 207 -22.09 58.33 27.23
C GLN A 207 -23.07 58.22 28.41
N LEU A 208 -23.30 57.02 28.93
CA LEU A 208 -24.18 56.81 30.09
C LEU A 208 -23.68 57.59 31.31
N LEU A 209 -22.38 57.55 31.61
CA LEU A 209 -21.78 58.30 32.71
C LEU A 209 -21.98 59.82 32.57
N ILE A 210 -21.88 60.35 31.35
CA ILE A 210 -22.12 61.77 31.07
C ILE A 210 -23.60 62.12 31.30
N GLU A 211 -24.53 61.30 30.82
CA GLU A 211 -25.96 61.51 31.00
C GLU A 211 -26.38 61.40 32.48
N GLU A 212 -25.86 60.42 33.22
CA GLU A 212 -26.06 60.32 34.67
C GLU A 212 -25.61 61.60 35.38
N GLY A 213 -24.46 62.17 35.01
CA GLY A 213 -23.99 63.44 35.54
C GLY A 213 -24.89 64.63 35.21
N LYS A 214 -25.48 64.67 34.00
CA LYS A 214 -26.46 65.70 33.62
C LYS A 214 -27.75 65.56 34.43
N VAL A 215 -28.26 64.34 34.59
CA VAL A 215 -29.46 64.05 35.38
C VAL A 215 -29.26 64.45 36.85
N GLN A 216 -28.11 64.13 37.44
CA GLN A 216 -27.79 64.57 38.80
C GLN A 216 -27.78 66.09 38.94
N LYS A 217 -27.13 66.81 38.01
CA LYS A 217 -27.13 68.28 37.99
C LYS A 217 -28.53 68.86 37.85
N LEU A 218 -29.36 68.26 36.99
CA LEU A 218 -30.74 68.67 36.81
C LEU A 218 -31.57 68.43 38.08
N ASN A 219 -31.39 67.28 38.74
CA ASN A 219 -32.07 66.96 39.99
C ASN A 219 -31.71 67.94 41.12
N VAL A 220 -30.43 68.34 41.23
CA VAL A 220 -30.02 69.38 42.20
C VAL A 220 -30.70 70.72 41.89
N ARG A 221 -30.77 71.13 40.62
CA ARG A 221 -31.48 72.36 40.23
C ARG A 221 -32.98 72.28 40.50
N TYR A 222 -33.60 71.14 40.18
CA TYR A 222 -35.01 70.87 40.43
C TYR A 222 -35.33 71.02 41.93
N LYS A 223 -34.56 70.37 42.81
CA LYS A 223 -34.73 70.49 44.27
C LYS A 223 -34.59 71.92 44.77
N LYS A 224 -33.65 72.71 44.23
CA LYS A 224 -33.52 74.14 44.58
C LYS A 224 -34.78 74.93 44.19
N LEU A 225 -35.26 74.74 42.97
CA LEU A 225 -36.47 75.40 42.49
C LEU A 225 -37.72 74.97 43.27
N GLU A 226 -37.79 73.70 43.70
CA GLU A 226 -38.86 73.18 44.54
C GLU A 226 -38.91 73.89 45.90
N VAL A 227 -37.74 74.08 46.55
CA VAL A 227 -37.62 74.84 47.80
C VAL A 227 -38.02 76.31 47.60
N GLU A 228 -37.49 76.99 46.57
CA GLU A 228 -37.84 78.38 46.26
C GLU A 228 -39.35 78.56 45.99
N ASN A 229 -39.97 77.59 45.31
CA ASN A 229 -41.40 77.59 45.05
C ASN A 229 -42.20 77.47 46.34
N GLU A 230 -41.81 76.57 47.25
CA GLU A 230 -42.48 76.41 48.54
C GLU A 230 -42.32 77.64 49.44
N GLU A 231 -41.15 78.30 49.41
CA GLU A 231 -40.92 79.58 50.09
C GLU A 231 -41.81 80.70 49.51
N LEU A 232 -41.92 80.79 48.19
CA LEU A 232 -42.81 81.75 47.53
C LEU A 232 -44.28 81.47 47.88
N ARG A 233 -44.74 80.21 47.79
CA ARG A 233 -46.09 79.81 48.22
C ARG A 233 -46.35 80.18 49.67
N SER A 234 -45.38 79.96 50.56
CA SER A 234 -45.50 80.31 51.97
C SER A 234 -45.61 81.83 52.19
N ARG A 235 -44.83 82.64 51.46
CA ARG A 235 -44.95 84.10 51.48
C ARG A 235 -46.31 84.58 50.98
N VAL A 236 -46.81 84.03 49.87
CA VAL A 236 -48.15 84.38 49.34
C VAL A 236 -49.24 84.03 50.37
N ARG A 237 -49.20 82.82 50.95
CA ARG A 237 -50.14 82.41 52.00
C ARG A 237 -50.07 83.32 53.23
N ALA A 238 -48.90 83.81 53.60
CA ALA A 238 -48.73 84.75 54.70
C ALA A 238 -49.30 86.15 54.37
N SER A 239 -49.17 86.63 53.13
CA SER A 239 -49.71 87.93 52.70
C SER A 239 -51.23 87.98 52.52
N LEU A 240 -51.88 86.82 52.39
CA LEU A 240 -53.33 86.68 52.27
C LEU A 240 -54.04 86.51 53.62
N ARG A 241 -53.30 86.49 54.74
CA ARG A 241 -53.82 86.51 56.10
C ARG A 241 -53.66 87.91 56.69
#